data_AF-A0A523SZJ2-F1
#
_entry.id   AF-A0A523SZJ2-F1
#
_cell.length_a   1.000
_cell.length_b   1.000
_cell.length_c   1.000
_cell.angle_alpha   90.00
_cell.angle_beta   90.00
_cell.angle_gamma   90.00
#
_symmetry.space_group_name_H-M   'P 1'
#
loop_
_entity.id
_entity.type
_entity.pdbx_description
1 polymer ?
#
loop_
_entity_poly.entity_id
_entity_poly.type
_entity_poly.pdbx_seq_one_letter_code
_entity_poly.pdbx_strand_id
1 'polypeptide(L)'
;AGVVSLLIALRPPDLILVITAFAWAVIASTNLWPTLFGVYWKRASKAGVLASMISGAGVALLWQALAKIGWKPISDSGIHGFIPAILVGLLTLIVVSAFTKKPDPKRLKQAFGK
;
A
#
# COMPACT_ATOMS: atom_id res chain seq x y z
N ALA A 1 -3.34 10.92 26.73
CA ALA A 1 -2.63 10.14 25.69
C ALA A 1 -1.11 10.21 25.83
N GLY A 2 -0.49 11.40 25.92
CA GLY A 2 0.97 11.58 25.93
C GLY A 2 1.76 10.83 27.02
N VAL A 3 1.28 10.82 28.26
CA VAL A 3 1.95 10.13 29.38
C VAL A 3 1.94 8.60 29.20
N VAL A 4 0.84 8.05 28.67
CA VAL A 4 0.70 6.61 28.41
C VAL A 4 1.60 6.16 27.27
N SER A 5 1.70 6.96 26.18
CA SER A 5 2.65 6.69 25.11
C SER A 5 4.12 6.79 25.57
N LEU A 6 4.42 7.71 26.50
CA LEU A 6 5.76 7.85 27.07
C LEU A 6 6.15 6.64 27.92
N LEU A 7 5.22 6.12 28.72
CA LEU A 7 5.43 4.91 29.53
C LEU A 7 5.66 3.66 28.66
N ILE A 8 4.94 3.55 27.55
CA ILE A 8 5.11 2.45 26.59
C ILE A 8 6.43 2.59 25.82
N ALA A 9 6.87 3.82 25.51
CA ALA A 9 8.12 4.08 24.81
C ALA A 9 9.38 3.71 25.63
N LEU A 10 9.30 3.67 26.97
CA LEU A 10 10.42 3.28 27.84
C LEU A 10 10.79 1.80 27.71
N ARG A 11 9.88 0.95 27.23
CA ARG A 11 10.15 -0.43 26.83
C ARG A 11 9.41 -0.71 25.53
N PRO A 12 9.95 -0.31 24.37
CA PRO A 12 9.24 -0.47 23.11
C PRO A 12 9.11 -1.98 22.83
N PRO A 13 7.88 -2.54 22.77
CA PRO A 13 7.72 -3.85 22.18
C PRO A 13 8.10 -3.75 20.71
N ASP A 14 8.97 -4.65 20.23
CA ASP A 14 9.42 -4.73 18.83
C ASP A 14 8.24 -4.75 17.83
N LEU A 15 7.06 -5.15 18.29
CA LEU A 15 5.81 -5.17 17.54
C LEU A 15 5.30 -3.79 17.13
N ILE A 16 5.63 -2.70 17.85
CA ILE A 16 5.16 -1.34 17.49
C ILE A 16 5.68 -0.94 16.11
N LEU A 17 6.98 -1.17 15.85
CA LEU A 17 7.59 -0.78 14.59
C LEU A 17 6.94 -1.52 13.41
N VAL A 18 6.57 -2.79 13.62
CA VAL A 18 5.89 -3.62 12.63
C VAL A 18 4.46 -3.12 12.36
N ILE A 19 3.68 -2.85 13.40
CA ILE A 19 2.29 -2.39 13.28
C ILE A 19 2.25 -0.99 12.64
N THR A 20 3.14 -0.09 13.05
CA THR A 20 3.23 1.26 12.48
C THR A 20 3.67 1.20 11.02
N ALA A 21 4.68 0.40 10.66
CA ALA A 21 5.10 0.23 9.27
C ALA A 21 3.98 -0.33 8.38
N PHE A 22 3.18 -1.27 8.90
CA PHE A 22 1.98 -1.78 8.22
C PHE A 22 0.93 -0.69 7.99
N ALA A 23 0.61 0.10 9.02
CA ALA A 23 -0.36 1.18 8.91
C ALA A 23 0.08 2.20 7.84
N TRP A 24 1.36 2.61 7.83
CA TRP A 24 1.91 3.48 6.81
C TRP A 24 1.91 2.84 5.41
N ALA A 25 2.14 1.54 5.29
CA ALA A 25 2.11 0.83 4.01
C ALA A 25 0.70 0.84 3.40
N VAL A 26 -0.32 0.58 4.23
CA VAL A 26 -1.72 0.61 3.81
C VAL A 26 -2.14 2.03 3.44
N ILE A 27 -1.77 3.04 4.25
CA ILE A 27 -2.06 4.45 3.94
C ILE A 27 -1.40 4.85 2.61
N ALA A 28 -0.13 4.46 2.40
CA ALA A 28 0.56 4.72 1.14
C ALA A 28 -0.12 3.99 -0.03
N SER A 29 -0.45 2.70 0.09
CA SER A 29 -1.09 1.98 -1.02
C SER A 29 -2.49 2.50 -1.35
N THR A 30 -3.23 2.96 -0.34
CA THR A 30 -4.62 3.42 -0.49
C THR A 30 -4.78 4.88 -0.85
N ASN A 31 -3.81 5.73 -0.52
CA ASN A 31 -3.92 7.17 -0.76
C ASN A 31 -2.88 7.70 -1.74
N LEU A 32 -1.63 7.20 -1.70
CA LEU A 32 -0.57 7.66 -2.59
C LEU A 32 -0.89 7.30 -4.04
N TRP A 33 -1.06 6.01 -4.33
CA TRP A 33 -1.23 5.55 -5.71
C TRP A 33 -2.52 6.04 -6.38
N PRO A 34 -3.69 6.00 -5.72
CA PRO A 34 -4.92 6.47 -6.34
C PRO A 34 -4.89 7.98 -6.61
N THR A 35 -4.29 8.76 -5.70
CA THR A 35 -4.15 10.22 -5.88
C THR A 35 -3.15 10.56 -6.97
N LEU A 36 -1.97 9.91 -6.97
CA LEU A 36 -0.94 10.16 -7.98
C LEU A 36 -1.45 9.80 -9.39
N PHE A 37 -1.97 8.58 -9.56
CA PHE A 37 -2.42 8.12 -10.86
C PHE A 37 -3.78 8.70 -11.26
N GLY A 38 -4.61 9.12 -10.30
CA GLY A 38 -5.86 9.83 -10.58
C GLY A 38 -5.64 11.21 -11.21
N VAL A 39 -4.54 11.89 -10.87
CA VAL A 39 -4.24 13.25 -11.37
C VAL A 39 -3.22 13.25 -12.52
N TYR A 40 -2.30 12.27 -12.58
CA TYR A 40 -1.26 12.25 -13.60
C TYR A 40 -1.49 11.22 -14.71
N TRP A 41 -2.35 10.20 -14.51
CA TRP A 41 -2.50 9.11 -15.47
C TRP A 41 -3.94 8.91 -15.94
N LYS A 42 -4.22 9.42 -17.15
CA LYS A 42 -5.53 9.28 -17.83
C LYS A 42 -5.97 7.83 -18.09
N ARG A 43 -5.10 6.84 -17.90
CA ARG A 43 -5.40 5.41 -18.10
C ARG A 43 -5.65 4.66 -16.79
N ALA A 44 -5.52 5.32 -15.64
CA ALA A 44 -5.83 4.72 -14.35
C ALA A 44 -7.31 4.32 -14.29
N SER A 45 -7.57 3.02 -14.14
CA SER A 45 -8.93 2.49 -14.09
C SER A 45 -9.41 2.39 -12.64
N LYS A 46 -10.72 2.52 -12.40
CA LYS A 46 -11.29 2.34 -11.06
C LYS A 46 -10.96 0.95 -10.50
N ALA A 47 -10.98 -0.07 -11.35
CA ALA A 47 -10.63 -1.44 -10.97
C ALA A 47 -9.14 -1.59 -10.62
N GLY A 48 -8.24 -0.92 -11.35
CA GLY A 48 -6.80 -0.94 -11.05
C GLY A 48 -6.46 -0.24 -9.75
N VAL A 49 -7.13 0.87 -9.46
CA VAL A 49 -7.05 1.57 -8.18
C VAL A 49 -7.52 0.65 -7.04
N LEU A 50 -8.72 0.08 -7.11
CA LEU A 50 -9.22 -0.84 -6.09
C LEU A 50 -8.35 -2.08 -5.91
N ALA A 51 -7.86 -2.67 -7.01
CA ALA A 51 -6.97 -3.81 -6.98
C ALA A 51 -5.66 -3.49 -6.24
N SER A 52 -5.10 -2.29 -6.45
CA SER A 52 -3.87 -1.85 -5.77
C SER A 52 -4.04 -1.65 -4.26
N MET A 53 -5.21 -1.18 -3.84
CA MET A 53 -5.55 -1.00 -2.42
C MET A 53 -5.61 -2.36 -1.71
N ILE A 54 -6.33 -3.30 -2.31
CA ILE A 54 -6.54 -4.65 -1.76
C ILE A 54 -5.24 -5.45 -1.79
N SER A 55 -4.50 -5.41 -2.91
CA SER A 55 -3.23 -6.13 -3.05
C SER A 55 -2.17 -5.60 -2.09
N GLY A 56 -2.05 -4.26 -1.94
CA GLY A 56 -1.08 -3.65 -1.03
C GLY A 56 -1.35 -4.03 0.43
N ALA A 57 -2.62 -3.96 0.86
CA ALA A 57 -3.01 -4.41 2.20
C ALA A 57 -2.82 -5.92 2.39
N GLY A 58 -3.21 -6.71 1.39
CA GLY A 58 -3.07 -8.17 1.41
C GLY A 58 -1.62 -8.62 1.51
N VAL A 59 -0.71 -8.03 0.73
CA VAL A 59 0.73 -8.32 0.78
C VAL A 59 1.32 -7.94 2.12
N ALA A 60 0.93 -6.80 2.69
CA ALA A 60 1.41 -6.38 4.00
C ALA A 60 0.95 -7.35 5.12
N LEU A 61 -0.26 -7.91 5.04
CA LEU A 61 -0.75 -8.94 5.95
C LEU A 61 -0.07 -10.29 5.73
N LEU A 62 0.07 -10.72 4.48
CA LEU A 62 0.80 -11.93 4.09
C LEU A 62 2.24 -11.90 4.59
N TRP A 63 2.90 -10.75 4.52
CA TRP A 63 4.25 -10.57 5.02
C TRP A 63 4.35 -10.80 6.54
N GLN A 64 3.40 -10.27 7.30
CA GLN A 64 3.34 -10.51 8.75
C GLN A 64 3.00 -11.97 9.08
N ALA A 65 2.09 -12.59 8.32
CA ALA A 65 1.71 -13.98 8.51
C ALA A 65 2.88 -14.94 8.22
N LEU A 66 3.64 -14.70 7.14
CA LEU A 66 4.83 -15.47 6.78
C LEU A 66 5.95 -15.33 7.82
N ALA A 67 6.15 -14.12 8.35
CA ALA A 67 7.10 -13.89 9.44
C ALA A 67 6.73 -14.69 10.71
N LYS A 68 5.43 -14.83 11.03
CA LYS A 68 4.95 -15.64 12.17
C LYS A 68 5.11 -17.15 11.97
N ILE A 69 5.10 -17.64 10.73
CA ILE A 69 5.23 -19.08 10.39
C ILE A 69 6.70 -19.54 10.38
N GLY A 70 7.67 -18.65 10.66
CA GLY A 70 9.09 -18.99 10.68
C GLY A 70 9.75 -18.92 9.31
N TRP A 71 9.10 -18.28 8.33
CA TRP A 71 9.72 -17.96 7.04
C TRP A 71 10.74 -16.83 7.24
N LYS A 72 11.96 -17.25 7.57
CA LYS A 72 13.08 -16.42 8.02
C LYS A 72 13.95 -15.71 6.97
N PRO A 73 13.91 -16.00 5.64
CA PRO A 73 14.92 -15.44 4.74
C PRO A 73 14.81 -13.92 4.54
N ILE A 74 13.66 -13.31 4.87
CA ILE A 74 13.43 -11.86 4.66
C ILE A 74 13.20 -11.07 5.96
N SER A 75 12.80 -11.74 7.05
CA SER A 75 12.61 -11.08 8.35
C SER A 75 13.92 -10.60 8.99
N ASP A 76 15.04 -11.30 8.75
CA ASP A 76 16.36 -10.94 9.25
C ASP A 76 17.11 -9.92 8.36
N SER A 77 16.61 -9.60 7.17
CA SER A 77 17.29 -8.68 6.24
C SER A 77 17.07 -7.19 6.58
N GLY A 78 16.32 -6.88 7.64
CA GLY A 78 15.93 -5.50 7.97
C GLY A 78 14.91 -4.88 7.00
N ILE A 79 14.39 -5.66 6.04
CA ILE A 79 13.39 -5.19 5.07
C ILE A 79 12.01 -5.22 5.74
N HIS A 80 11.54 -4.04 6.15
CA HIS A 80 10.18 -3.87 6.63
C HIS A 80 9.17 -4.24 5.53
N GLY A 81 8.10 -4.96 5.92
CA GLY A 81 7.00 -5.37 5.04
C GLY A 81 6.29 -4.22 4.31
N PHE A 82 6.58 -2.99 4.70
CA PHE A 82 6.21 -1.76 4.01
C PHE A 82 6.71 -1.71 2.55
N ILE A 83 7.97 -2.04 2.32
CA ILE A 83 8.61 -1.95 1.00
C ILE A 83 7.93 -2.87 -0.03
N PRO A 84 7.79 -4.19 0.23
CA PRO A 84 7.14 -5.09 -0.73
C PRO A 84 5.65 -4.76 -0.91
N ALA A 85 4.93 -4.34 0.13
CA ALA A 85 3.53 -3.97 0.02
C ALA A 85 3.31 -2.78 -0.94
N ILE A 86 4.16 -1.77 -0.86
CA ILE A 86 4.08 -0.59 -1.73
C ILE A 86 4.44 -0.94 -3.18
N LEU A 87 5.48 -1.74 -3.38
CA LEU A 87 5.91 -2.19 -4.71
C LEU A 87 4.83 -3.04 -5.38
N VAL A 88 4.22 -3.98 -4.66
CA VAL A 88 3.14 -4.80 -5.22
C VAL A 88 1.89 -3.96 -5.48
N GLY A 89 1.55 -3.00 -4.61
CA GLY A 89 0.47 -2.05 -4.84
C GLY A 89 0.66 -1.26 -6.14
N LEU A 90 1.87 -0.74 -6.38
CA LEU A 90 2.22 -0.05 -7.62
C LEU A 90 2.09 -0.97 -8.86
N LEU A 91 2.71 -2.14 -8.80
CA LEU A 91 2.70 -3.11 -9.89
C LEU A 91 1.27 -3.53 -10.25
N THR A 92 0.47 -3.87 -9.25
CA THR A 92 -0.93 -4.25 -9.47
C THR A 92 -1.75 -3.09 -10.02
N LEU A 93 -1.52 -1.84 -9.60
CA LEU A 93 -2.18 -0.69 -10.21
C LEU A 93 -1.85 -0.60 -11.70
N ILE A 94 -0.56 -0.67 -12.05
CA ILE A 94 -0.09 -0.55 -13.44
C ILE A 94 -0.62 -1.69 -14.30
N VAL A 95 -0.45 -2.93 -13.84
CA VAL A 95 -0.87 -4.14 -14.56
C VAL A 95 -2.39 -4.13 -14.74
N VAL A 96 -3.16 -4.00 -13.66
CA VAL A 96 -4.62 -4.04 -13.75
C VAL A 96 -5.15 -2.85 -14.55
N SER A 97 -4.60 -1.65 -14.41
CA SER A 97 -5.02 -0.50 -15.24
C SER A 97 -4.66 -0.67 -16.72
N ALA A 98 -3.60 -1.42 -17.04
CA ALA A 98 -3.24 -1.74 -18.42
C ALA A 98 -4.19 -2.76 -19.06
N PHE A 99 -4.63 -3.76 -18.29
CA PHE A 99 -5.55 -4.82 -18.74
C PHE A 99 -7.05 -4.47 -18.62
N THR A 100 -7.42 -3.46 -17.82
CA THR A 100 -8.81 -3.03 -17.70
C THR A 100 -9.25 -2.15 -18.88
N LYS A 101 -10.55 -2.15 -19.20
CA LYS A 101 -11.15 -1.19 -20.13
C LYS A 101 -10.71 0.24 -19.81
N LYS A 102 -10.29 0.95 -20.87
CA LYS A 102 -9.91 2.36 -20.79
C LYS A 102 -11.04 3.18 -20.15
N PRO A 103 -10.73 4.15 -19.28
CA PRO A 103 -11.76 5.03 -18.71
C PRO A 103 -12.51 5.77 -19.81
N ASP A 104 -13.81 6.01 -19.59
CA ASP A 104 -14.69 6.68 -20.55
C ASP A 104 -14.12 8.06 -20.94
N PRO A 105 -13.90 8.33 -22.25
CA PRO A 105 -13.37 9.60 -22.73
C PRO A 105 -14.19 10.83 -22.29
N LYS A 106 -15.51 10.69 -22.05
CA LYS A 106 -16.33 11.78 -21.49
C LYS A 106 -15.93 12.14 -20.07
N ARG A 107 -15.69 11.13 -19.23
CA ARG A 107 -15.22 11.33 -17.84
C ARG A 107 -13.80 11.87 -17.79
N LEU A 108 -12.94 11.44 -18.72
CA LEU A 108 -11.58 11.96 -18.82
C LEU A 108 -11.54 13.43 -19.24
N LYS A 109 -12.38 13.86 -20.20
CA LYS A 109 -12.51 15.29 -20.53
C LYS A 109 -12.99 16.13 -19.36
N GLN A 110 -13.96 15.63 -18.60
CA GLN A 110 -14.50 16.33 -17.44
C GLN A 110 -13.49 16.42 -16.28
N ALA A 111 -12.65 15.40 -16.09
CA ALA A 111 -11.63 15.37 -15.03
C ALA A 111 -10.31 16.09 -15.39
N PHE A 112 -9.90 16.09 -16.66
CA PHE A 112 -8.59 16.60 -17.09
C PHE A 112 -8.64 17.87 -17.93
N GLY A 113 -9.83 18.43 -18.19
CA GLY A 113 -10.01 19.82 -18.62
C GLY A 113 -9.02 20.35 -19.69
N LYS A 114 -8.96 19.69 -20.85
CA LYS A 114 -8.80 20.32 -22.18
C LYS A 114 -9.59 19.50 -23.21
#